data_AF-A0AAX2MGL3-F1
#
_entry.id   AF-A0AAX2MGL3-F1
#
_cell.length_a   1.000
_cell.length_b   1.000
_cell.length_c   1.000
_cell.angle_alpha   90.00
_cell.angle_beta   90.00
_cell.angle_gamma   90.00
#
_symmetry.space_group_name_H-M   'P 1'
#
loop_
_entity.id
_entity.type
_entity.pdbx_description
1 polymer ?
#
loop_
_entity_poly.entity_id
_entity_poly.type
_entity_poly.pdbx_seq_one_letter_code
_entity_poly.pdbx_strand_id
1 'polypeptide(L)'
;MPGLAAKPIIDIMLGLPALNNIAPYIPALKSAGFHLQPQMAAAMPDRHDFAKPAAHPRAVHLHAVALDSGFWRDKLAFRDALRADGHLAEQYADLKRQLAQNHSDDRAAYTDAKSAFIAAVLAAAAGKPHDKPLSR
;
A
#
# COMPACT_ATOMS: atom_id res chain seq x y z
N MET A 1 -3.49 11.66 -0.53
CA MET A 1 -2.57 12.71 -0.05
C MET A 1 -2.78 13.92 -0.94
N PRO A 2 -3.22 15.07 -0.42
CA PRO A 2 -3.33 16.28 -1.23
C PRO A 2 -1.98 16.60 -1.90
N GLY A 3 -1.98 16.97 -3.18
CA GLY A 3 -0.77 17.39 -3.91
C GLY A 3 0.22 16.30 -4.35
N LEU A 4 0.08 15.06 -3.86
CA LEU A 4 1.04 13.99 -4.18
C LEU A 4 0.71 13.32 -5.52
N ALA A 5 1.53 13.56 -6.55
CA ALA A 5 1.39 12.92 -7.86
C ALA A 5 1.38 11.38 -7.74
N ALA A 6 0.34 10.72 -8.26
CA ALA A 6 0.20 9.27 -8.22
C ALA A 6 -0.54 8.77 -9.46
N LYS A 7 -0.40 7.47 -9.77
CA LYS A 7 -1.31 6.80 -10.71
C LYS A 7 -2.74 6.94 -10.17
N PRO A 8 -3.78 7.03 -11.02
CA PRO A 8 -5.17 7.17 -10.60
C PRO A 8 -5.73 5.83 -10.07
N ILE A 9 -5.06 5.26 -9.07
CA ILE A 9 -5.39 3.99 -8.42
C ILE A 9 -5.48 4.27 -6.93
N ILE A 10 -6.60 3.85 -6.33
CA ILE A 10 -6.81 3.95 -4.89
C ILE A 10 -6.27 2.68 -4.24
N ASP A 11 -5.37 2.81 -3.27
CA ASP A 11 -4.94 1.68 -2.43
C ASP A 11 -5.75 1.69 -1.11
N ILE A 12 -6.40 0.57 -0.80
CA ILE A 12 -7.18 0.32 0.42
C ILE A 12 -6.47 -0.76 1.23
N MET A 13 -6.39 -0.57 2.55
CA MET A 13 -5.89 -1.60 3.47
C MET A 13 -7.06 -2.15 4.31
N LEU A 14 -7.31 -3.45 4.20
CA LEU A 14 -8.30 -4.18 4.99
C LEU A 14 -7.57 -4.95 6.10
N GLY A 15 -7.90 -4.63 7.34
CA GLY A 15 -7.35 -5.33 8.50
C GLY A 15 -8.10 -6.62 8.81
N LEU A 16 -7.39 -7.75 8.83
CA LEU A 16 -7.88 -9.05 9.25
C LEU A 16 -7.39 -9.38 10.67
N PRO A 17 -8.15 -10.14 11.48
CA PRO A 17 -7.64 -10.65 12.76
C PRO A 17 -6.36 -11.48 12.61
N ALA A 18 -6.27 -12.26 11.53
CA ALA A 18 -5.08 -12.98 11.11
C ALA A 18 -5.08 -13.13 9.58
N LEU A 19 -3.91 -13.26 8.96
CA LEU A 19 -3.80 -13.26 7.49
C LEU A 19 -4.54 -14.46 6.85
N ASN A 20 -4.60 -15.60 7.53
CA ASN A 20 -5.32 -16.79 7.09
C ASN A 20 -6.85 -16.69 7.24
N ASN A 21 -7.37 -15.64 7.89
CA ASN A 21 -8.81 -15.45 8.06
C ASN A 21 -9.50 -14.82 6.84
N ILE A 22 -8.88 -14.79 5.65
CA ILE A 22 -9.46 -14.12 4.47
C ILE A 22 -10.69 -14.84 3.89
N ALA A 23 -10.77 -16.17 4.01
CA ALA A 23 -11.75 -16.99 3.28
C ALA A 23 -13.23 -16.54 3.46
N PRO A 24 -13.70 -16.21 4.68
CA PRO A 24 -15.08 -15.74 4.89
C PRO A 24 -15.39 -14.39 4.21
N TYR A 25 -14.39 -13.55 3.95
CA TYR A 25 -14.59 -12.21 3.36
C TYR A 25 -14.61 -12.22 1.83
N ILE A 26 -14.05 -13.26 1.19
CA ILE A 26 -13.93 -13.34 -0.28
C ILE A 26 -15.28 -13.18 -1.00
N PRO A 27 -16.39 -13.82 -0.58
CA PRO A 27 -17.68 -13.65 -1.27
C PRO A 27 -18.19 -12.21 -1.25
N ALA A 28 -18.08 -11.52 -0.10
CA ALA A 28 -18.51 -10.14 0.06
C ALA A 28 -17.63 -9.19 -0.77
N LEU A 29 -16.30 -9.38 -0.75
CA LEU A 29 -15.37 -8.61 -1.56
C LEU A 29 -15.65 -8.79 -3.06
N LYS A 30 -15.90 -10.03 -3.49
CA LYS A 30 -16.27 -10.34 -4.88
C LYS A 30 -17.57 -9.66 -5.30
N SER A 31 -18.59 -9.69 -4.44
CA SER A 31 -19.87 -9.00 -4.67
C SER A 31 -19.68 -7.47 -4.80
N ALA A 32 -18.75 -6.90 -4.03
CA ALA A 32 -18.36 -5.49 -4.13
C ALA A 32 -17.45 -5.18 -5.35
N GLY A 33 -17.14 -6.17 -6.20
CA GLY A 33 -16.33 -6.03 -7.41
C GLY A 33 -14.82 -6.15 -7.20
N PHE A 34 -14.37 -6.64 -6.04
CA PHE A 34 -12.96 -6.93 -5.77
C PHE A 34 -12.61 -8.37 -6.15
N HIS A 35 -11.54 -8.54 -6.92
CA HIS A 35 -11.11 -9.85 -7.40
C HIS A 35 -9.74 -10.21 -6.82
N LEU A 36 -9.66 -11.34 -6.12
CA LEU A 36 -8.44 -11.88 -5.56
C LEU A 36 -7.38 -12.11 -6.65
N GLN A 37 -6.12 -11.79 -6.34
CA GLN A 37 -4.96 -11.91 -7.21
C GLN A 37 -3.98 -12.96 -6.64
N PRO A 38 -4.31 -14.26 -6.71
CA PRO A 38 -3.52 -15.32 -6.04
C PRO A 38 -2.09 -15.40 -6.55
N GLN A 39 -1.82 -15.00 -7.79
CA GLN A 39 -0.49 -14.95 -8.37
C GLN A 39 0.49 -14.01 -7.64
N MET A 40 -0.03 -13.08 -6.83
CA MET A 40 0.80 -12.15 -6.05
C MET A 40 1.30 -12.76 -4.74
N ALA A 41 0.66 -13.83 -4.24
CA ALA A 41 0.89 -14.35 -2.89
C ALA A 41 2.34 -14.81 -2.65
N ALA A 42 2.99 -15.38 -3.67
CA ALA A 42 4.38 -15.82 -3.57
C ALA A 42 5.37 -14.64 -3.41
N ALA A 43 5.11 -13.52 -4.10
CA ALA A 43 5.96 -12.33 -4.05
C ALA A 43 5.62 -11.41 -2.87
N MET A 44 4.42 -11.55 -2.30
CA MET A 44 3.85 -10.65 -1.28
C MET A 44 3.16 -11.48 -0.18
N PRO A 45 3.93 -12.29 0.58
CA PRO A 45 3.38 -13.30 1.50
C PRO A 45 2.70 -12.71 2.74
N ASP A 46 2.86 -11.40 2.96
CA ASP A 46 2.33 -10.63 4.09
C ASP A 46 0.91 -10.09 3.85
N ARG A 47 0.30 -10.37 2.68
CA ARG A 47 -1.03 -9.89 2.31
C ARG A 47 -1.77 -10.77 1.30
N HIS A 48 -3.08 -10.56 1.21
CA HIS A 48 -3.88 -10.96 0.05
C HIS A 48 -4.20 -9.72 -0.79
N ASP A 49 -3.85 -9.76 -2.07
CA ASP A 49 -4.09 -8.66 -2.99
C ASP A 49 -5.41 -8.86 -3.77
N PHE A 50 -6.21 -7.80 -3.84
CA PHE A 50 -7.43 -7.73 -4.63
C PHE A 50 -7.39 -6.53 -5.58
N ALA A 51 -8.03 -6.66 -6.73
CA ALA A 51 -8.14 -5.60 -7.72
C ALA A 51 -9.59 -5.30 -8.11
N LYS A 52 -9.87 -4.04 -8.41
CA LYS A 52 -11.15 -3.59 -8.99
C LYS A 52 -10.89 -2.55 -10.09
N PRO A 53 -11.26 -2.82 -11.36
CA PRO A 53 -11.67 -4.12 -11.91
C PRO A 53 -10.54 -5.17 -11.83
N ALA A 54 -10.85 -6.44 -12.14
CA ALA A 54 -9.87 -7.53 -12.11
C ALA A 54 -8.69 -7.30 -13.07
N ALA A 55 -9.03 -6.86 -14.30
CA ALA A 55 -8.08 -6.56 -15.36
C ALA A 55 -7.63 -5.10 -15.31
N HIS A 56 -6.60 -4.77 -16.09
CA HIS A 56 -6.16 -3.40 -16.27
C HIS A 56 -7.06 -2.65 -17.27
N PRO A 57 -7.23 -1.32 -17.12
CA PRO A 57 -6.69 -0.50 -16.03
C PRO A 57 -7.46 -0.70 -14.72
N ARG A 58 -6.72 -0.87 -13.62
CA ARG A 58 -7.28 -1.02 -12.28
C ARG A 58 -7.59 0.36 -11.70
N ALA A 59 -8.71 0.48 -11.01
CA ALA A 59 -9.10 1.70 -10.31
C ALA A 59 -8.77 1.61 -8.80
N VAL A 60 -8.80 0.40 -8.23
CA VAL A 60 -8.57 0.16 -6.82
C VAL A 60 -7.73 -1.09 -6.60
N HIS A 61 -6.77 -1.01 -5.70
CA HIS A 61 -6.16 -2.17 -5.06
C HIS A 61 -6.65 -2.25 -3.61
N LEU A 62 -6.97 -3.47 -3.18
CA LEU A 62 -7.25 -3.75 -1.78
C LEU A 62 -6.23 -4.76 -1.28
N HIS A 63 -5.51 -4.37 -0.22
CA HIS A 63 -4.54 -5.20 0.47
C HIS A 63 -5.17 -5.69 1.77
N ALA A 64 -5.54 -6.96 1.84
CA ALA A 64 -6.00 -7.57 3.08
C ALA A 64 -4.80 -8.10 3.85
N VAL A 65 -4.57 -7.56 5.05
CA VAL A 65 -3.36 -7.76 5.86
C VAL A 65 -3.75 -8.13 7.28
N ALA A 66 -2.88 -8.81 8.01
CA ALA A 66 -3.10 -8.99 9.45
C ALA A 66 -3.02 -7.63 10.17
N LEU A 67 -4.01 -7.33 11.00
CA LEU A 67 -4.03 -6.15 11.88
C LEU A 67 -2.76 -6.12 12.74
N ASP A 68 -2.20 -4.93 12.92
CA ASP A 68 -0.99 -4.65 13.71
C ASP A 68 0.29 -5.41 13.28
N SER A 69 0.24 -6.11 12.15
CA SER A 69 1.42 -6.70 11.52
C SER A 69 2.48 -5.63 11.19
N GLY A 70 3.72 -6.06 10.94
CA GLY A 70 4.78 -5.16 10.48
C GLY A 70 4.35 -4.36 9.24
N PHE A 71 3.80 -5.06 8.24
CA PHE A 71 3.28 -4.41 7.03
C PHE A 71 2.19 -3.37 7.33
N TRP A 72 1.23 -3.70 8.20
CA TRP A 72 0.18 -2.76 8.62
C TRP A 72 0.77 -1.49 9.25
N ARG A 73 1.66 -1.67 10.23
CA ARG A 73 2.30 -0.56 10.96
C ARG A 73 3.16 0.29 10.03
N ASP A 74 3.95 -0.33 9.17
CA ASP A 74 4.81 0.37 8.22
C ASP A 74 4.00 1.20 7.23
N LYS A 75 2.90 0.66 6.68
CA LYS A 75 2.05 1.43 5.75
C LYS A 75 1.41 2.64 6.42
N LEU A 76 0.95 2.51 7.66
CA LEU A 76 0.40 3.63 8.41
C LEU A 76 1.46 4.65 8.78
N ALA A 77 2.61 4.22 9.30
CA ALA A 77 3.73 5.09 9.66
C ALA A 77 4.24 5.88 8.45
N PHE A 78 4.42 5.23 7.30
CA PHE A 78 4.82 5.92 6.07
C PHE A 78 3.77 6.94 5.62
N ARG A 79 2.49 6.58 5.60
CA ARG A 79 1.40 7.49 5.24
C ARG A 79 1.38 8.71 6.16
N ASP A 80 1.54 8.50 7.46
CA ASP A 80 1.41 9.56 8.45
C ASP A 80 2.66 10.44 8.48
N ALA A 81 3.85 9.89 8.22
CA ALA A 81 5.06 10.67 8.00
C ALA A 81 4.91 11.64 6.81
N LEU A 82 4.39 11.17 5.67
CA LEU A 82 4.12 12.03 4.50
C LEU A 82 3.02 13.08 4.78
N ARG A 83 2.11 12.83 5.72
CA ARG A 83 1.07 13.80 6.11
C ARG A 83 1.59 14.89 7.03
N ALA A 84 2.53 14.53 7.90
CA ALA A 84 3.10 15.43 8.87
C ALA A 84 4.14 16.38 8.24
N ASP A 85 4.76 16.00 7.13
CA ASP A 85 5.84 16.74 6.49
C ASP A 85 5.57 16.93 4.98
N GLY A 86 5.23 18.16 4.59
CA GLY A 86 4.97 18.54 3.21
C GLY A 86 6.21 18.45 2.31
N HIS A 87 7.40 18.76 2.85
CA HIS A 87 8.64 18.66 2.10
C HIS A 87 8.99 17.18 1.83
N LEU A 88 8.78 16.30 2.81
CA LEU A 88 8.94 14.86 2.59
C LEU A 88 7.95 14.31 1.55
N ALA A 89 6.71 14.81 1.55
CA ALA A 89 5.72 14.47 0.53
C ALA A 89 6.15 14.91 -0.88
N GLU A 90 6.73 16.10 -1.02
CA GLU A 90 7.30 16.61 -2.28
C GLU A 90 8.47 15.75 -2.75
N GLN A 91 9.43 15.43 -1.87
CA GLN A 91 10.54 14.53 -2.20
C GLN A 91 10.04 13.17 -2.72
N TYR A 92 9.01 12.61 -2.08
CA TYR A 92 8.41 11.36 -2.54
C TYR A 92 7.66 11.52 -3.86
N ALA A 93 7.04 12.67 -4.12
CA ALA A 93 6.41 12.99 -5.40
C ALA A 93 7.45 13.02 -6.54
N ASP A 94 8.58 13.68 -6.30
CA ASP A 94 9.67 13.86 -7.25
C ASP A 94 10.32 12.52 -7.59
N LEU A 95 10.61 11.71 -6.58
CA LEU A 95 11.10 10.36 -6.78
C LEU A 95 10.14 9.56 -7.67
N LYS A 96 8.84 9.58 -7.41
CA LYS A 96 7.87 8.85 -8.26
C LYS A 96 7.83 9.37 -9.69
N ARG A 97 7.97 10.69 -9.90
CA ARG A 97 8.03 11.27 -11.25
C ARG A 97 9.27 10.80 -12.01
N GLN A 98 10.45 10.83 -11.36
CA GLN A 98 11.71 10.35 -11.93
C GLN A 98 11.64 8.86 -12.27
N LEU A 99 11.14 8.04 -11.34
CA LEU A 99 11.01 6.60 -11.57
C LEU A 99 10.00 6.27 -12.66
N ALA A 100 8.92 7.04 -12.79
CA ALA A 100 7.94 6.83 -13.86
C ALA A 100 8.54 7.12 -15.25
N GLN A 101 9.52 8.03 -15.34
CA GLN A 101 10.26 8.31 -16.57
C GLN A 101 11.30 7.22 -16.86
N ASN A 102 12.02 6.74 -15.83
CA ASN A 102 13.12 5.80 -16.00
C ASN A 102 12.68 4.33 -16.11
N HIS A 103 11.49 3.99 -15.63
CA HIS A 103 10.97 2.62 -15.56
C HIS A 103 9.54 2.53 -16.09
N SER A 104 9.24 3.22 -17.20
CA SER A 104 7.89 3.26 -17.80
C SER A 104 7.33 1.86 -18.08
N ASP A 105 8.20 0.94 -18.52
CA ASP A 105 7.83 -0.42 -18.93
C ASP A 105 8.21 -1.50 -17.90
N ASP A 106 8.90 -1.13 -16.81
CA ASP A 106 9.34 -2.06 -15.77
C ASP A 106 8.73 -1.72 -14.40
N ARG A 107 7.58 -2.34 -14.12
CA ARG A 107 6.86 -2.17 -12.86
C ARG A 107 7.62 -2.71 -11.65
N ALA A 108 8.46 -3.74 -11.82
CA ALA A 108 9.22 -4.34 -10.73
C ALA A 108 10.35 -3.38 -10.33
N ALA A 109 11.16 -2.93 -11.29
CA ALA A 109 12.22 -1.95 -11.05
C ALA A 109 11.67 -0.63 -10.46
N TYR A 110 10.52 -0.14 -10.96
CA TYR A 110 9.84 1.01 -10.36
C TYR A 110 9.48 0.79 -8.88
N THR A 111 9.06 -0.42 -8.52
CA THR A 111 8.67 -0.75 -7.15
C THR A 111 9.90 -0.81 -6.24
N ASP A 112 10.95 -1.49 -6.68
CA ASP A 112 12.18 -1.68 -5.93
C ASP A 112 12.96 -0.38 -5.72
N ALA A 113 12.97 0.49 -6.73
CA ALA A 113 13.66 1.78 -6.65
C ALA A 113 13.08 2.74 -5.60
N LYS A 114 11.84 2.51 -5.13
CA LYS A 114 11.27 3.27 -4.00
C LYS A 114 11.66 2.72 -2.63
N SER A 115 12.14 1.48 -2.57
CA SER A 115 12.32 0.75 -1.30
C SER A 115 13.31 1.46 -0.38
N ALA A 116 14.40 2.00 -0.92
CA ALA A 116 15.40 2.74 -0.12
C ALA A 116 14.80 3.99 0.54
N PHE A 117 14.03 4.78 -0.21
CA PHE A 117 13.36 5.97 0.33
C PHE A 117 12.34 5.60 1.42
N ILE A 118 11.51 4.59 1.15
CA ILE A 118 10.50 4.13 2.11
C ILE A 118 11.18 3.64 3.40
N ALA A 119 12.25 2.86 3.29
CA ALA A 119 13.00 2.36 4.43
C ALA A 119 13.61 3.50 5.26
N ALA A 120 14.18 4.52 4.62
CA ALA A 120 14.73 5.69 5.31
C ALA A 120 13.64 6.46 6.08
N VAL A 121 12.46 6.66 5.48
CA VAL A 121 11.33 7.32 6.14
C VAL A 121 10.83 6.51 7.33
N LEU A 122 10.71 5.19 7.17
CA LEU A 122 10.28 4.30 8.25
C LEU A 122 11.28 4.28 9.40
N ALA A 123 12.58 4.27 9.11
CA ALA A 123 13.62 4.35 10.13
C ALA A 123 13.56 5.68 10.91
N ALA A 124 13.29 6.80 10.24
CA ALA A 124 13.10 8.10 10.89
C ALA A 124 11.78 8.21 11.68
N ALA A 125 10.77 7.42 11.30
CA ALA A 125 9.49 7.36 12.01
C ALA A 125 9.51 6.41 13.22
N ALA A 126 10.46 5.45 13.26
CA ALA A 126 10.63 4.50 14.35
C ALA A 126 10.96 5.25 15.66
N GLY A 127 9.97 5.37 16.54
CA GLY A 127 10.05 6.13 17.80
C GLY A 127 8.88 7.09 18.02
N LYS A 128 8.06 7.35 17.00
CA LYS A 128 6.80 8.09 17.13
C LYS A 128 5.64 7.08 17.25
N PRO A 129 4.96 6.96 18.41
CA PRO A 129 3.84 6.04 18.54
C PRO A 129 2.73 6.41 17.53
N HIS A 130 2.16 5.40 16.87
CA HIS A 130 0.93 5.55 16.12
C HIS A 130 -0.24 5.61 17.13
N ASP A 131 -0.39 6.77 17.78
CA ASP A 131 -1.50 7.04 18.69
C ASP A 131 -2.77 7.39 17.92
N LYS A 132 -3.40 6.37 17.32
CA LYS A 132 -4.81 6.49 16.99
C LYS A 132 -5.47 5.12 17.09
N PRO A 133 -6.22 4.84 18.17
CA PRO A 133 -7.07 3.66 18.19
C PRO A 133 -8.06 3.77 17.04
N LEU A 134 -8.21 2.69 16.27
CA LEU A 134 -9.34 2.54 15.37
C LEU A 134 -10.59 2.45 16.26
N SER A 135 -11.33 3.55 16.36
CA SER A 135 -12.63 3.56 17.02
C SER A 135 -13.49 2.43 16.45
N ARG A 136 -13.89 1.51 17.34
CA ARG A 136 -14.83 0.42 17.03
C ARG A 136 -16.20 0.96 16.68
#